data_AF-A0A4D5RZ20-F1
#
_entry.id   AF-A0A4D5RZ20-F1
#
_cell.length_a   1.000
_cell.length_b   1.000
_cell.length_c   1.000
_cell.angle_alpha   90.00
_cell.angle_beta   90.00
_cell.angle_gamma   90.00
#
_symmetry.space_group_name_H-M   'P 1'
#
loop_
_entity.id
_entity.type
_entity.pdbx_description
1 polymer ?
#
loop_
_entity_poly.entity_id
_entity_poly.type
_entity_poly.pdbx_seq_one_letter_code
_entity_poly.pdbx_strand_id
1 'polypeptide(L)'
;MCGRMACALNKGCLQHACQYRDATGQYRCPKWVDLNSQGKYKPSYNISPRTYHPVLLNSCLAPGDKKVKKEKGVDEGVIMTSMRWGLVPSWHTSDPRNFLFNTVNCRVEECMERRSFKGAIAAGRRCVVPAEGFFEWHKEDKTSRQPYLVYFRQPKAVSMAVRTWDDVSDAHQLMQGGQWAGPRLLTMAGLFDVSTCEEDLYSFTILTMDSPKYLQWLHDRVPVILSGEDAIAEWLDPNNSFEKLTRSVHCPKDLEWHPVSSEVGKVTNNSVKCVLPISKTSCTERATSLSPSSSGSSTVEDAAAQRTPASPVVQHNQRWTCEAAQQYQRRAKRQQDLEHENIHLERKYTNGAIQAANATLAAANAARSFYAIGEEVLREKRELIRLETTRAQLQIELIKRQLGQD
;
A
#
# COMPACT_ATOMS: atom_id res chain seq x y z
N MET A 1 7.80 -8.37 20.52
CA MET A 1 8.67 -8.54 19.33
C MET A 1 7.79 -8.29 18.14
N CYS A 2 8.21 -7.41 17.24
CA CYS A 2 7.38 -6.97 16.11
C CYS A 2 7.02 -8.15 15.19
N GLY A 3 5.76 -8.57 15.26
CA GLY A 3 5.18 -9.64 14.44
C GLY A 3 4.17 -9.13 13.42
N ARG A 4 4.07 -7.81 13.24
CA ARG A 4 3.19 -7.18 12.27
C ARG A 4 3.71 -5.80 11.88
N MET A 5 3.52 -5.43 10.62
CA MET A 5 3.85 -4.08 10.13
C MET A 5 2.83 -3.58 9.10
N ALA A 6 2.85 -2.29 8.82
CA ALA A 6 2.06 -1.65 7.77
C ALA A 6 2.98 -1.10 6.69
N CYS A 7 2.64 -1.32 5.42
CA CYS A 7 3.27 -0.69 4.26
C CYS A 7 2.27 -0.71 3.11
N ALA A 8 1.44 0.33 3.03
CA ALA A 8 0.36 0.45 2.05
C ALA A 8 0.72 1.35 0.85
N LEU A 9 1.90 1.98 0.86
CA LEU A 9 2.42 2.70 -0.30
C LEU A 9 2.51 1.82 -1.55
N ASN A 10 2.09 2.37 -2.69
CA ASN A 10 2.34 1.74 -3.98
C ASN A 10 3.86 1.69 -4.28
N LYS A 11 4.27 0.88 -5.27
CA LYS A 11 5.70 0.68 -5.61
C LYS A 11 6.43 2.00 -5.92
N GLY A 12 5.80 2.88 -6.70
CA GLY A 12 6.40 4.15 -7.11
C GLY A 12 6.63 5.07 -5.92
N CYS A 13 5.62 5.25 -5.07
CA CYS A 13 5.73 6.01 -3.84
C CYS A 13 6.78 5.42 -2.90
N LEU A 14 6.84 4.10 -2.78
CA LEU A 14 7.80 3.42 -1.93
C LEU A 14 9.25 3.62 -2.40
N GLN A 15 9.50 3.60 -3.71
CA GLN A 15 10.82 3.90 -4.26
C GLN A 15 11.25 5.34 -3.95
N HIS A 16 10.37 6.32 -4.14
CA HIS A 16 10.68 7.72 -3.83
C HIS A 16 10.84 7.97 -2.32
N ALA A 17 10.02 7.33 -1.50
CA ALA A 17 10.14 7.39 -0.04
C ALA A 17 11.46 6.79 0.49
N CYS A 18 12.10 5.92 -0.31
CA CYS A 18 13.39 5.30 -0.01
C CYS A 18 14.55 5.91 -0.82
N GLN A 19 14.39 7.13 -1.33
CA GLN A 19 15.49 7.85 -1.98
C GLN A 19 16.71 7.98 -1.05
N TYR A 20 17.91 7.92 -1.63
CA TYR A 20 19.18 7.97 -0.91
C TYR A 20 20.20 8.81 -1.67
N ARG A 21 21.22 9.32 -0.97
CA ARG A 21 22.35 9.99 -1.62
C ARG A 21 23.38 8.98 -2.08
N ASP A 22 23.80 9.08 -3.32
CA ASP A 22 24.94 8.32 -3.83
C ASP A 22 26.29 8.91 -3.35
N ALA A 23 27.41 8.30 -3.75
CA ALA A 23 28.75 8.76 -3.40
C ALA A 23 29.08 10.17 -3.92
N THR A 24 28.33 10.69 -4.90
CA THR A 24 28.48 12.05 -5.42
C THR A 24 27.59 13.07 -4.68
N GLY A 25 26.78 12.60 -3.72
CA GLY A 25 25.82 13.41 -2.98
C GLY A 25 24.50 13.65 -3.70
N GLN A 26 24.29 13.04 -4.88
CA GLN A 26 23.05 13.18 -5.64
C GLN A 26 21.98 12.21 -5.13
N TYR A 27 20.74 12.71 -5.01
CA TYR A 27 19.61 11.86 -4.67
C TYR A 27 19.29 10.88 -5.81
N ARG A 28 19.20 9.59 -5.47
CA ARG A 28 18.75 8.50 -6.33
C ARG A 28 17.61 7.75 -5.70
N CYS A 29 16.71 7.24 -6.53
CA CYS A 29 15.72 6.26 -6.10
C CYS A 29 16.29 4.84 -6.26
N PRO A 30 16.07 3.94 -5.29
CA PRO A 30 16.46 2.54 -5.42
C PRO A 30 15.72 1.89 -6.59
N LYS A 31 16.48 1.21 -7.46
CA LYS A 31 15.91 0.48 -8.59
C LYS A 31 15.20 -0.77 -8.07
N TRP A 32 13.97 -0.99 -8.49
CA TRP A 32 13.24 -2.21 -8.19
C TRP A 32 13.81 -3.37 -9.01
N VAL A 33 14.24 -4.44 -8.32
CA VAL A 33 14.74 -5.67 -8.94
C VAL A 33 13.96 -6.84 -8.36
N ASP A 34 13.21 -7.55 -9.20
CA ASP A 34 12.49 -8.76 -8.77
C ASP A 34 13.47 -9.95 -8.74
N LEU A 35 14.14 -10.16 -7.60
CA LEU A 35 15.07 -11.28 -7.39
C LEU A 35 14.34 -12.58 -7.01
N ASN A 36 13.21 -12.46 -6.33
CA ASN A 36 12.43 -13.59 -5.86
C ASN A 36 11.26 -13.88 -6.81
N SER A 37 11.34 -15.00 -7.54
CA SER A 37 10.27 -15.48 -8.44
C SER A 37 9.03 -15.95 -7.68
N GLN A 38 9.18 -16.40 -6.43
CA GLN A 38 8.12 -17.04 -5.65
C GLN A 38 7.09 -16.06 -5.08
N GLY A 39 7.39 -14.76 -5.03
CA GLY A 39 6.42 -13.78 -4.55
C GLY A 39 6.80 -12.32 -4.66
N LYS A 40 5.78 -11.49 -4.84
CA LYS A 40 5.89 -10.05 -5.09
C LYS A 40 5.28 -9.25 -3.96
N TYR A 41 5.80 -8.04 -3.77
CA TYR A 41 5.22 -7.07 -2.86
C TYR A 41 3.77 -6.75 -3.26
N LYS A 42 2.89 -6.77 -2.26
CA LYS A 42 1.53 -6.27 -2.33
C LYS A 42 1.34 -5.27 -1.18
N PRO A 43 0.96 -4.02 -1.47
CA PRO A 43 0.68 -3.04 -0.43
C PRO A 43 -0.38 -3.54 0.56
N SER A 44 -0.12 -3.35 1.85
CA SER A 44 -1.01 -3.83 2.91
C SER A 44 -0.82 -3.02 4.19
N TYR A 45 -1.95 -2.72 4.84
CA TYR A 45 -2.01 -2.10 6.16
C TYR A 45 -1.70 -3.10 7.28
N ASN A 46 -1.62 -4.40 6.97
CA ASN A 46 -1.50 -5.47 7.95
C ASN A 46 -0.65 -6.65 7.42
N ILE A 47 0.66 -6.43 7.35
CA ILE A 47 1.65 -7.39 6.87
C ILE A 47 2.04 -8.32 8.01
N SER A 48 1.95 -9.62 7.77
CA SER A 48 2.31 -10.68 8.72
C SER A 48 3.54 -11.46 8.26
N PRO A 49 4.18 -12.25 9.14
CA PRO A 49 5.23 -13.15 8.72
C PRO A 49 4.78 -14.11 7.62
N ARG A 50 5.75 -14.64 6.87
CA ARG A 50 5.59 -15.53 5.72
C ARG A 50 4.96 -14.89 4.48
N THR A 51 4.68 -13.58 4.50
CA THR A 51 4.34 -12.81 3.29
C THR A 51 5.59 -12.19 2.67
N TYR A 52 5.42 -11.60 1.50
CA TYR A 52 6.50 -10.94 0.76
C TYR A 52 6.48 -9.44 1.00
N HIS A 53 7.65 -8.88 1.32
CA HIS A 53 7.82 -7.49 1.70
C HIS A 53 9.06 -6.89 1.02
N PRO A 54 9.02 -5.63 0.58
CA PRO A 54 10.14 -4.94 -0.02
C PRO A 54 11.23 -4.68 1.00
N VAL A 55 12.48 -4.92 0.61
CA VAL A 55 13.66 -4.59 1.37
C VAL A 55 14.67 -3.86 0.49
N LEU A 56 15.45 -2.98 1.09
CA LEU A 56 16.60 -2.33 0.48
C LEU A 56 17.86 -3.16 0.76
N LEU A 57 18.71 -3.32 -0.23
CA LEU A 57 20.04 -3.92 -0.06
C LEU A 57 21.04 -3.35 -1.05
N ASN A 58 22.32 -3.47 -0.73
CA ASN A 58 23.37 -3.10 -1.66
C ASN A 58 23.44 -4.13 -2.80
N SER A 59 23.41 -3.68 -4.06
CA SER A 59 23.42 -4.56 -5.24
C SER A 59 24.63 -5.50 -5.28
N CYS A 60 25.75 -5.14 -4.63
CA CYS A 60 26.90 -6.02 -4.52
C CYS A 60 26.61 -7.27 -3.67
N LEU A 61 25.70 -7.17 -2.70
CA LEU A 61 25.28 -8.23 -1.78
C LEU A 61 24.18 -9.11 -2.36
N ALA A 62 23.52 -8.69 -3.45
CA ALA A 62 22.52 -9.52 -4.13
C ALA A 62 23.19 -10.81 -4.65
N PRO A 63 22.77 -12.01 -4.16
CA PRO A 63 23.29 -13.26 -4.67
C PRO A 63 22.82 -13.49 -6.10
N GLY A 64 23.71 -13.22 -7.02
CA GLY A 64 23.63 -13.63 -8.42
C GLY A 64 25.07 -13.79 -8.87
N ASP A 65 25.33 -14.81 -9.68
CA ASP A 65 26.65 -15.05 -10.26
C ASP A 65 27.24 -13.73 -10.75
N LYS A 66 28.54 -13.49 -10.47
CA LYS A 66 29.23 -12.29 -10.95
C LYS A 66 29.10 -12.09 -12.48
N LYS A 67 28.75 -13.16 -13.22
CA LYS A 67 28.38 -13.14 -14.65
C LYS A 67 26.98 -12.57 -14.92
N VAL A 68 25.97 -12.88 -14.11
CA VAL A 68 24.58 -12.36 -14.24
C VAL A 68 24.47 -10.87 -13.92
N LYS A 69 25.38 -10.35 -13.07
CA LYS A 69 25.47 -8.90 -12.76
C LYS A 69 25.75 -8.04 -14.00
N LYS A 70 26.46 -8.57 -15.01
CA LYS A 70 26.75 -7.86 -16.28
C LYS A 70 25.59 -7.93 -17.28
N GLU A 71 24.82 -9.01 -17.30
CA GLU A 71 23.70 -9.19 -18.25
C GLU A 71 22.41 -8.49 -17.82
N LYS A 72 22.18 -8.27 -16.52
CA LYS A 72 20.94 -7.66 -16.00
C LYS A 72 20.99 -6.14 -15.75
N GLY A 73 22.09 -5.45 -16.09
CA GLY A 73 22.19 -3.99 -15.96
C GLY A 73 21.88 -3.48 -14.55
N VAL A 74 22.42 -4.16 -13.53
CA VAL A 74 22.30 -3.72 -12.14
C VAL A 74 23.48 -2.79 -11.86
N ASP A 75 23.23 -1.48 -11.89
CA ASP A 75 24.22 -0.48 -11.49
C ASP A 75 24.63 -0.71 -10.01
N GLU A 76 25.87 -0.33 -9.69
CA GLU A 76 26.34 -0.29 -8.31
C GLU A 76 25.49 0.71 -7.51
N GLY A 77 24.96 0.28 -6.36
CA GLY A 77 24.12 1.11 -5.51
C GLY A 77 23.10 0.34 -4.68
N VAL A 78 22.10 1.05 -4.16
CA VAL A 78 21.00 0.45 -3.40
C VAL A 78 19.88 0.01 -4.35
N ILE A 79 19.46 -1.24 -4.22
CA ILE A 79 18.30 -1.80 -4.92
C ILE A 79 17.18 -2.11 -3.94
N MET A 80 15.95 -2.16 -4.46
CA MET A 80 14.78 -2.61 -3.73
C MET A 80 14.30 -3.93 -4.31
N THR A 81 14.04 -4.92 -3.46
CA THR A 81 13.56 -6.23 -3.89
C THR A 81 12.53 -6.81 -2.93
N SER A 82 11.69 -7.72 -3.40
CA SER A 82 10.68 -8.40 -2.61
C SER A 82 11.26 -9.68 -1.98
N MET A 83 11.17 -9.81 -0.67
CA MET A 83 11.64 -11.00 0.06
C MET A 83 10.58 -11.54 1.00
N ARG A 84 10.62 -12.84 1.28
CA ARG A 84 9.73 -13.46 2.27
C ARG A 84 10.14 -13.08 3.70
N TRP A 85 9.20 -12.61 4.52
CA TRP A 85 9.46 -12.35 5.93
C TRP A 85 9.47 -13.64 6.76
N GLY A 86 10.60 -13.94 7.40
CA GLY A 86 10.88 -15.21 8.07
C GLY A 86 12.02 -15.90 7.34
N LEU A 87 13.24 -15.74 7.85
CA LEU A 87 14.46 -16.19 7.20
C LEU A 87 14.53 -17.72 7.12
N VAL A 88 14.77 -18.25 5.93
CA VAL A 88 15.04 -19.65 5.65
C VAL A 88 16.53 -19.76 5.32
N PRO A 89 17.33 -20.38 6.20
CA PRO A 89 18.77 -20.42 6.02
C PRO A 89 19.17 -21.18 4.76
N SER A 90 20.30 -20.82 4.15
CA SER A 90 20.78 -21.45 2.91
C SER A 90 21.02 -22.97 3.00
N TRP A 91 21.27 -23.49 4.21
CA TRP A 91 21.46 -24.91 4.45
C TRP A 91 20.13 -25.71 4.51
N HIS A 92 18.99 -25.03 4.61
CA HIS A 92 17.68 -25.67 4.55
C HIS A 92 17.23 -25.72 3.09
N THR A 93 17.31 -26.90 2.48
CA THR A 93 17.05 -27.10 1.03
C THR A 93 15.69 -27.75 0.75
N SER A 94 14.95 -28.15 1.78
CA SER A 94 13.58 -28.66 1.66
C SER A 94 12.56 -27.53 1.66
N ASP A 95 11.28 -27.88 1.46
CA ASP A 95 10.18 -26.91 1.45
C ASP A 95 10.29 -25.91 2.63
N PRO A 96 10.30 -24.60 2.34
CA PRO A 96 10.30 -23.52 3.33
C PRO A 96 9.21 -23.62 4.40
N ARG A 97 8.07 -24.25 4.09
CA ARG A 97 6.96 -24.49 5.02
C ARG A 97 7.32 -25.48 6.12
N ASN A 98 8.28 -26.37 5.86
CA ASN A 98 8.78 -27.35 6.81
C ASN A 98 9.86 -26.78 7.74
N PHE A 99 10.28 -25.54 7.53
CA PHE A 99 11.19 -24.87 8.45
C PHE A 99 10.44 -24.40 9.70
N LEU A 100 10.58 -25.15 10.80
CA LEU A 100 9.79 -24.98 12.03
C LEU A 100 10.33 -23.92 12.99
N PHE A 101 11.58 -23.45 12.81
CA PHE A 101 12.17 -22.46 13.71
C PHE A 101 11.61 -21.07 13.47
N ASN A 102 11.37 -20.32 14.55
CA ASN A 102 10.93 -18.93 14.46
C ASN A 102 12.13 -18.02 14.12
N THR A 103 12.20 -17.62 12.86
CA THR A 103 13.21 -16.71 12.30
C THR A 103 12.60 -15.41 11.78
N VAL A 104 11.40 -15.06 12.25
CA VAL A 104 10.75 -13.78 11.93
C VAL A 104 11.56 -12.60 12.47
N ASN A 105 12.10 -12.79 13.67
CA ASN A 105 12.93 -11.83 14.37
C ASN A 105 14.24 -12.49 14.80
N CYS A 106 15.26 -11.67 15.02
CA CYS A 106 16.55 -12.09 15.56
C CYS A 106 17.00 -11.09 16.62
N ARG A 107 17.38 -11.56 17.81
CA ARG A 107 17.90 -10.71 18.88
C ARG A 107 19.33 -10.31 18.54
N VAL A 108 19.63 -9.01 18.57
CA VAL A 108 20.94 -8.50 18.18
C VAL A 108 22.06 -9.07 19.06
N GLU A 109 21.74 -9.40 20.32
CA GLU A 109 22.64 -9.96 21.32
C GLU A 109 23.04 -11.41 21.01
N GLU A 110 22.14 -12.18 20.39
CA GLU A 110 22.32 -13.63 20.16
C GLU A 110 22.51 -13.99 18.68
N CYS A 111 22.29 -13.04 17.77
CA CYS A 111 22.23 -13.29 16.33
C CYS A 111 23.47 -13.98 15.78
N MET A 112 24.65 -13.62 16.28
CA MET A 112 25.94 -14.18 15.88
C MET A 112 26.15 -15.62 16.37
N GLU A 113 25.42 -16.07 17.38
CA GLU A 113 25.56 -17.41 17.97
C GLU A 113 24.63 -18.42 17.30
N ARG A 114 23.46 -17.95 16.83
CA ARG A 114 22.42 -18.81 16.27
C ARG A 114 22.75 -19.26 14.84
N ARG A 115 22.77 -20.58 14.63
CA ARG A 115 23.09 -21.24 13.35
C ARG A 115 22.28 -20.71 12.16
N SER A 116 21.02 -20.33 12.38
CA SER A 116 20.14 -19.81 11.32
C SER A 116 20.61 -18.48 10.73
N PHE A 117 21.40 -17.68 11.45
CA PHE A 117 21.78 -16.33 11.02
C PHE A 117 23.28 -16.19 10.74
N LYS A 118 24.12 -17.09 11.27
CA LYS A 118 25.58 -17.10 11.07
C LYS A 118 25.98 -17.00 9.59
N GLY A 119 25.32 -17.77 8.71
CA GLY A 119 25.61 -17.75 7.27
C GLY A 119 25.34 -16.39 6.63
N ALA A 120 24.19 -15.80 6.93
CA ALA A 120 23.82 -14.47 6.46
C ALA A 120 24.80 -13.38 6.95
N ILE A 121 25.17 -13.41 8.24
CA ILE A 121 26.11 -12.45 8.83
C ILE A 121 27.49 -12.58 8.18
N ALA A 122 28.02 -13.80 8.05
CA ALA A 122 29.32 -14.05 7.45
C ALA A 122 29.37 -13.63 5.97
N ALA A 123 28.27 -13.79 5.24
CA ALA A 123 28.15 -13.36 3.85
C ALA A 123 27.81 -11.85 3.70
N GLY A 124 27.73 -11.10 4.80
CA GLY A 124 27.40 -9.66 4.77
C GLY A 124 25.97 -9.36 4.32
N ARG A 125 25.05 -10.34 4.34
CA ARG A 125 23.69 -10.24 3.81
C ARG A 125 22.77 -9.41 4.71
N ARG A 126 23.00 -8.09 4.68
CA ARG A 126 22.22 -7.08 5.40
C ARG A 126 21.21 -6.41 4.47
N CYS A 127 20.03 -6.14 5.00
CA CYS A 127 18.99 -5.40 4.32
C CYS A 127 18.34 -4.38 5.26
N VAL A 128 17.63 -3.41 4.69
CA VAL A 128 16.75 -2.49 5.41
C VAL A 128 15.31 -2.79 5.04
N VAL A 129 14.45 -2.89 6.05
CA VAL A 129 13.03 -3.20 5.91
C VAL A 129 12.24 -1.90 6.09
N PRO A 130 11.83 -1.22 5.00
CA PRO A 130 10.97 -0.04 5.08
C PRO A 130 9.54 -0.41 5.48
N ALA A 131 8.92 0.37 6.34
CA ALA A 131 7.51 0.22 6.71
C ALA A 131 6.94 1.59 7.10
N GLU A 132 5.64 1.79 6.99
CA GLU A 132 4.98 2.97 7.56
C GLU A 132 5.01 2.93 9.10
N GLY A 133 5.04 1.73 9.67
CA GLY A 133 5.18 1.48 11.09
C GLY A 133 5.06 -0.01 11.40
N PHE A 134 5.36 -0.39 12.65
CA PHE A 134 5.13 -1.74 13.16
C PHE A 134 4.04 -1.72 14.23
N PHE A 135 3.35 -2.84 14.39
CA PHE A 135 2.39 -3.00 15.48
C PHE A 135 3.00 -3.73 16.66
N GLU A 136 2.58 -3.34 17.85
CA GLU A 136 2.91 -4.04 19.08
C GLU A 136 1.72 -4.01 20.05
N TRP A 137 1.58 -5.07 20.85
CA TRP A 137 0.41 -5.27 21.69
C TRP A 137 0.74 -5.04 23.16
N HIS A 138 0.22 -3.93 23.71
CA HIS A 138 0.28 -3.65 25.14
C HIS A 138 -0.64 -4.62 25.89
N LYS A 139 -0.12 -5.29 26.92
CA LYS A 139 -0.94 -6.11 27.82
C LYS A 139 -1.57 -5.19 28.87
N GLU A 140 -2.89 -5.00 28.78
CA GLU A 140 -3.62 -4.21 29.78
C GLU A 140 -3.93 -5.04 31.02
N ASP A 141 -4.26 -6.32 30.81
CA ASP A 141 -4.44 -7.33 31.83
C ASP A 141 -4.00 -8.72 31.30
N LYS A 142 -4.44 -9.81 31.95
CA LYS A 142 -4.06 -11.18 31.57
C LYS A 142 -4.64 -11.63 30.21
N THR A 143 -5.74 -11.06 29.76
CA THR A 143 -6.51 -11.53 28.59
C THR A 143 -6.66 -10.46 27.50
N SER A 144 -6.71 -9.18 27.88
CA SER A 144 -6.85 -8.05 26.97
C SER A 144 -5.50 -7.52 26.50
N ARG A 145 -5.45 -7.23 25.19
CA ARG A 145 -4.29 -6.61 24.55
C ARG A 145 -4.71 -5.48 23.64
N GLN A 146 -4.19 -4.28 23.90
CA GLN A 146 -4.41 -3.12 23.05
C GLN A 146 -3.28 -3.01 22.03
N PRO A 147 -3.55 -3.13 20.72
CA PRO A 147 -2.54 -2.88 19.69
C PRO A 147 -2.22 -1.38 19.57
N TYR A 148 -0.96 -1.07 19.35
CA TYR A 148 -0.46 0.25 19.00
C TYR A 148 0.30 0.16 17.67
N LEU A 149 0.13 1.16 16.81
CA LEU A 149 1.03 1.40 15.68
C LEU A 149 2.16 2.31 16.15
N VAL A 150 3.40 1.90 15.94
CA VAL A 150 4.62 2.66 16.25
C VAL A 150 5.32 3.03 14.95
N TYR A 151 5.68 4.30 14.80
CA TYR A 151 6.21 4.88 13.55
C TYR A 151 7.15 6.05 13.86
N PHE A 152 7.95 6.48 12.88
CA PHE A 152 8.72 7.73 13.03
C PHE A 152 7.78 8.92 13.13
N ARG A 153 8.11 9.91 13.96
CA ARG A 153 7.46 11.22 13.93
C ARG A 153 7.43 11.74 12.49
N GLN A 154 6.24 12.08 12.04
CA GLN A 154 6.02 12.54 10.68
C GLN A 154 6.35 14.03 10.52
N PRO A 155 6.75 14.49 9.32
CA PRO A 155 6.84 15.91 9.02
C PRO A 155 5.52 16.63 9.31
N LYS A 156 5.56 17.92 9.65
CA LYS A 156 4.36 18.69 10.04
C LYS A 156 3.21 18.64 9.02
N ALA A 157 3.52 18.52 7.73
CA ALA A 157 2.54 18.46 6.65
C ALA A 157 1.92 17.06 6.45
N VAL A 158 2.43 16.05 7.15
CA VAL A 158 2.07 14.64 6.99
C VAL A 158 1.39 14.14 8.27
N SER A 159 0.25 13.48 8.13
CA SER A 159 -0.50 12.94 9.28
C SER A 159 -0.85 11.47 9.08
N MET A 160 -0.48 10.63 10.05
CA MET A 160 -0.86 9.21 10.10
C MET A 160 -2.35 8.97 10.29
N ALA A 161 -3.09 9.97 10.78
CA ALA A 161 -4.54 9.89 10.87
C ALA A 161 -5.21 10.26 9.55
N VAL A 162 -4.64 11.22 8.81
CA VAL A 162 -5.25 11.73 7.57
C VAL A 162 -4.83 10.94 6.34
N ARG A 163 -3.59 10.43 6.32
CA ARG A 163 -3.06 9.53 5.30
C ARG A 163 -3.34 9.98 3.86
N THR A 164 -3.04 11.25 3.56
CA THR A 164 -3.28 11.85 2.23
C THR A 164 -2.54 11.15 1.09
N TRP A 165 -1.61 10.25 1.39
CA TRP A 165 -0.86 9.46 0.42
C TRP A 165 -1.54 8.16 0.01
N ASP A 166 -2.59 7.71 0.72
CA ASP A 166 -3.25 6.43 0.41
C ASP A 166 -3.98 6.47 -0.95
N ASP A 167 -4.47 7.66 -1.35
CA ASP A 167 -5.21 7.87 -2.60
C ASP A 167 -4.30 8.33 -3.76
N VAL A 168 -2.99 8.41 -3.53
CA VAL A 168 -2.03 8.88 -4.54
C VAL A 168 -1.66 7.74 -5.49
N SER A 169 -2.01 7.92 -6.76
CA SER A 169 -1.64 6.99 -7.84
C SER A 169 -0.22 7.23 -8.37
N ASP A 170 0.25 8.49 -8.36
CA ASP A 170 1.56 8.88 -8.87
C ASP A 170 2.40 9.57 -7.78
N ALA A 171 3.58 9.01 -7.51
CA ALA A 171 4.53 9.50 -6.52
C ALA A 171 4.92 10.97 -6.72
N HIS A 172 4.92 11.47 -7.97
CA HIS A 172 5.27 12.86 -8.26
C HIS A 172 4.34 13.88 -7.57
N GLN A 173 3.10 13.49 -7.23
CA GLN A 173 2.17 14.34 -6.49
C GLN A 173 2.64 14.60 -5.04
N LEU A 174 3.52 13.74 -4.52
CA LEU A 174 4.12 13.84 -3.19
C LEU A 174 5.58 14.30 -3.25
N MET A 175 6.06 14.77 -4.41
CA MET A 175 7.40 15.34 -4.55
C MET A 175 7.34 16.87 -4.45
N GLN A 176 8.27 17.47 -3.71
CA GLN A 176 8.42 18.93 -3.60
C GLN A 176 9.89 19.29 -3.79
N GLY A 177 10.20 20.15 -4.77
CA GLY A 177 11.58 20.55 -5.06
C GLY A 177 12.50 19.37 -5.39
N GLY A 178 11.97 18.29 -5.98
CA GLY A 178 12.73 17.07 -6.28
C GLY A 178 12.99 16.16 -5.08
N GLN A 179 12.37 16.42 -3.92
CA GLN A 179 12.48 15.59 -2.73
C GLN A 179 11.13 15.00 -2.32
N TRP A 180 11.19 13.85 -1.66
CA TRP A 180 10.01 13.20 -1.09
C TRP A 180 9.39 14.05 0.03
N ALA A 181 8.11 14.40 -0.12
CA ALA A 181 7.31 15.13 0.86
C ALA A 181 6.17 14.29 1.47
N GLY A 182 6.10 12.99 1.13
CA GLY A 182 5.14 12.04 1.69
C GLY A 182 5.55 11.50 3.07
N PRO A 183 4.96 10.37 3.50
CA PRO A 183 5.27 9.78 4.81
C PRO A 183 6.74 9.40 4.95
N ARG A 184 7.30 9.72 6.12
CA ARG A 184 8.62 9.24 6.55
C ARG A 184 8.49 7.79 6.99
N LEU A 185 9.09 6.88 6.22
CA LEU A 185 9.06 5.45 6.52
C LEU A 185 10.00 5.10 7.66
N LEU A 186 9.52 4.20 8.53
CA LEU A 186 10.33 3.48 9.48
C LEU A 186 11.26 2.52 8.75
N THR A 187 12.54 2.53 9.10
CA THR A 187 13.58 1.72 8.47
C THR A 187 14.17 0.78 9.52
N MET A 188 13.89 -0.51 9.39
CA MET A 188 14.34 -1.53 10.36
C MET A 188 15.52 -2.31 9.79
N ALA A 189 16.54 -2.57 10.63
CA ALA A 189 17.67 -3.39 10.25
C ALA A 189 17.26 -4.86 10.13
N GLY A 190 17.62 -5.49 9.01
CA GLY A 190 17.36 -6.90 8.76
C GLY A 190 18.60 -7.65 8.26
N LEU A 191 18.51 -8.96 8.35
CA LEU A 191 19.40 -9.91 7.68
C LEU A 191 18.59 -10.69 6.66
N PHE A 192 19.20 -11.03 5.54
CA PHE A 192 18.58 -11.90 4.55
C PHE A 192 19.44 -13.12 4.24
N ASP A 193 18.79 -14.17 3.76
CA ASP A 193 19.45 -15.37 3.28
C ASP A 193 18.73 -15.90 2.04
N VAL A 194 19.44 -16.74 1.28
CA VAL A 194 18.91 -17.38 0.09
C VAL A 194 19.02 -18.89 0.24
N SER A 195 17.86 -19.53 0.24
CA SER A 195 17.69 -20.97 0.24
C SER A 195 17.34 -21.40 -1.18
N THR A 196 18.00 -22.44 -1.67
CA THR A 196 17.75 -23.03 -2.98
C THR A 196 16.86 -24.26 -2.79
N CYS A 197 15.55 -24.11 -3.02
CA CYS A 197 14.58 -25.21 -3.01
C CYS A 197 13.75 -25.09 -4.29
N GLU A 198 14.14 -25.83 -5.33
CA GLU A 198 13.66 -25.73 -6.73
C GLU A 198 14.00 -24.38 -7.38
N GLU A 199 13.65 -23.27 -6.75
CA GLU A 199 14.01 -21.89 -7.10
C GLU A 199 14.66 -21.16 -5.91
N ASP A 200 15.37 -20.06 -6.20
CA ASP A 200 15.97 -19.22 -5.17
C ASP A 200 14.89 -18.53 -4.32
N LEU A 201 14.81 -18.90 -3.03
CA LEU A 201 13.97 -18.21 -2.06
C LEU A 201 14.79 -17.16 -1.30
N TYR A 202 14.52 -15.89 -1.61
CA TYR A 202 15.02 -14.77 -0.82
C TYR A 202 14.12 -14.53 0.38
N SER A 203 14.70 -14.59 1.57
CA SER A 203 13.96 -14.42 2.82
C SER A 203 14.75 -13.60 3.83
N PHE A 204 14.05 -12.88 4.70
CA PHE A 204 14.68 -11.98 5.66
C PHE A 204 14.13 -12.13 7.07
N THR A 205 14.90 -11.62 8.04
CA THR A 205 14.53 -11.49 9.45
C THR A 205 14.74 -10.05 9.89
N ILE A 206 13.97 -9.59 10.87
CA ILE A 206 14.13 -8.27 11.48
C ILE A 206 14.98 -8.39 12.74
N LEU A 207 16.01 -7.56 12.87
CA LEU A 207 16.79 -7.48 14.10
C LEU A 207 15.98 -6.79 15.20
N THR A 208 16.11 -7.26 16.43
CA THR A 208 15.44 -6.70 17.61
C THR A 208 16.46 -6.41 18.70
N MET A 209 16.16 -5.41 19.52
CA MET A 209 16.93 -4.99 20.68
C MET A 209 16.00 -4.81 21.88
N ASP A 210 16.58 -4.60 23.06
CA ASP A 210 15.82 -4.20 24.25
C ASP A 210 15.10 -2.87 24.05
N SER A 211 13.86 -2.81 24.55
CA SER A 211 13.08 -1.58 24.50
C SER A 211 13.72 -0.50 25.36
N PRO A 212 13.83 0.74 24.85
CA PRO A 212 14.24 1.87 25.67
C PRO A 212 13.18 2.15 26.73
N LYS A 213 13.56 2.81 27.83
CA LYS A 213 12.67 3.08 28.99
C LYS A 213 11.32 3.69 28.60
N TYR A 214 11.25 4.52 27.57
CA TYR A 214 10.01 5.18 27.13
C TYR A 214 9.07 4.28 26.31
N LEU A 215 9.52 3.11 25.86
CA LEU A 215 8.70 2.08 25.16
C LEU A 215 8.57 0.78 25.95
N GLN A 216 9.25 0.62 27.08
CA GLN A 216 9.15 -0.58 27.92
C GLN A 216 7.73 -0.86 28.41
N TRP A 217 6.93 0.19 28.62
CA TRP A 217 5.53 0.03 28.96
C TRP A 217 4.77 -0.73 27.85
N LEU A 218 5.14 -0.57 26.57
CA LEU A 218 4.47 -1.21 25.44
C LEU A 218 4.91 -2.66 25.26
N HIS A 219 6.23 -2.90 25.24
CA HIS A 219 6.82 -4.24 25.12
C HIS A 219 8.28 -4.21 25.58
N ASP A 220 8.84 -5.37 25.94
CA ASP A 220 10.26 -5.52 26.33
C ASP A 220 11.25 -5.42 25.15
N ARG A 221 10.77 -5.49 23.91
CA ARG A 221 11.61 -5.56 22.70
C ARG A 221 11.04 -4.68 21.60
N VAL A 222 11.94 -4.03 20.86
CA VAL A 222 11.66 -3.24 19.65
C VAL A 222 12.53 -3.71 18.49
N PRO A 223 12.13 -3.46 17.23
CA PRO A 223 13.05 -3.61 16.11
C PRO A 223 14.25 -2.69 16.27
N VAL A 224 15.39 -3.10 15.70
CA VAL A 224 16.53 -2.21 15.50
C VAL A 224 16.16 -1.22 14.41
N ILE A 225 15.95 0.03 14.79
CA ILE A 225 15.52 1.10 13.88
C ILE A 225 16.73 1.93 13.46
N LEU A 226 16.95 2.03 12.16
CA LEU A 226 18.00 2.85 11.55
C LEU A 226 17.42 4.25 11.31
N SER A 227 17.91 5.27 12.01
CA SER A 227 17.39 6.65 11.87
C SER A 227 18.36 7.51 11.05
N GLY A 228 17.88 8.00 9.91
CA GLY A 228 18.64 8.87 9.01
C GLY A 228 19.33 8.13 7.87
N GLU A 229 19.73 8.89 6.86
CA GLU A 229 20.37 8.36 5.64
C GLU A 229 21.73 7.72 5.97
N ASP A 230 22.52 8.31 6.87
CA ASP A 230 23.85 7.81 7.25
C ASP A 230 23.78 6.42 7.89
N ALA A 231 22.84 6.21 8.82
CA ALA A 231 22.66 4.91 9.48
C ALA A 231 22.22 3.82 8.48
N ILE A 232 21.41 4.17 7.48
CA ILE A 232 21.01 3.27 6.41
C ILE A 232 22.22 2.95 5.51
N ALA A 233 22.99 3.96 5.12
CA ALA A 233 24.18 3.79 4.28
C ALA A 233 25.25 2.94 4.98
N GLU A 234 25.57 3.21 6.24
CA GLU A 234 26.50 2.43 7.04
C GLU A 234 26.05 0.96 7.16
N TRP A 235 24.75 0.74 7.39
CA TRP A 235 24.19 -0.61 7.47
C TRP A 235 24.30 -1.37 6.14
N LEU A 236 24.08 -0.70 5.01
CA LEU A 236 24.11 -1.32 3.69
C LEU A 236 25.52 -1.41 3.08
N ASP A 237 26.51 -0.70 3.61
CA ASP A 237 27.88 -0.74 3.12
C ASP A 237 28.55 -2.10 3.44
N PRO A 238 28.87 -2.95 2.45
CA PRO A 238 29.46 -4.28 2.68
C PRO A 238 30.78 -4.25 3.44
N ASN A 239 31.50 -3.13 3.44
CA ASN A 239 32.80 -3.01 4.11
C ASN A 239 32.66 -2.85 5.63
N ASN A 240 31.46 -2.50 6.13
CA ASN A 240 31.22 -2.42 7.55
C ASN A 240 31.02 -3.80 8.17
N SER A 241 31.76 -4.05 9.26
CA SER A 241 31.62 -5.25 10.07
C SER A 241 30.29 -5.23 10.82
N PHE A 242 29.59 -6.38 10.83
CA PHE A 242 28.33 -6.53 11.54
C PHE A 242 28.45 -6.21 13.05
N GLU A 243 29.53 -6.65 13.70
CA GLU A 243 29.75 -6.44 15.14
C GLU A 243 29.90 -4.96 15.53
N LYS A 244 30.62 -4.16 14.73
CA LYS A 244 30.73 -2.70 14.95
C LYS A 244 29.37 -2.02 14.86
N LEU A 245 28.58 -2.39 13.86
CA LEU A 245 27.25 -1.83 13.62
C LEU A 245 26.33 -2.14 14.81
N THR A 246 26.28 -3.40 15.25
CA THR A 246 25.37 -3.84 16.31
C THR A 246 25.72 -3.31 17.70
N ARG A 247 27.01 -3.11 18.01
CA ARG A 247 27.44 -2.48 19.28
C ARG A 247 26.97 -1.03 19.44
N SER A 248 26.73 -0.35 18.34
CA SER A 248 26.38 1.09 18.31
C SER A 248 24.88 1.32 18.10
N VAL A 249 24.06 0.26 18.09
CA VAL A 249 22.63 0.37 17.87
C VAL A 249 21.94 1.00 19.08
N HIS A 250 21.16 2.04 18.81
CA HIS A 250 20.31 2.69 19.81
C HIS A 250 18.93 2.94 19.21
N CYS A 251 17.88 2.77 20.02
CA CYS A 251 16.53 3.10 19.59
C CYS A 251 16.37 4.62 19.51
N PRO A 252 15.88 5.17 18.39
CA PRO A 252 15.83 6.61 18.19
C PRO A 252 14.65 7.23 18.96
N LYS A 253 14.83 8.47 19.43
CA LYS A 253 13.84 9.17 20.26
C LYS A 253 12.68 9.79 19.46
N ASP A 254 12.79 9.85 18.14
CA ASP A 254 11.82 10.45 17.24
C ASP A 254 10.73 9.45 16.81
N LEU A 255 10.26 8.65 17.74
CA LEU A 255 9.16 7.70 17.54
C LEU A 255 7.86 8.23 18.14
N GLU A 256 6.77 7.99 17.43
CA GLU A 256 5.41 8.24 17.85
C GLU A 256 4.60 6.96 17.78
N TRP A 257 3.49 6.94 18.50
CA TRP A 257 2.59 5.80 18.54
C TRP A 257 1.18 6.23 18.87
N HIS A 258 0.21 5.44 18.42
CA HIS A 258 -1.19 5.60 18.79
C HIS A 258 -1.90 4.25 18.87
N PRO A 259 -2.94 4.12 19.72
CA PRO A 259 -3.73 2.89 19.78
C PRO A 259 -4.52 2.72 18.48
N VAL A 260 -4.63 1.49 18.00
CA VAL A 260 -5.40 1.13 16.80
C VAL A 260 -6.49 0.11 17.12
N SER A 261 -7.36 -0.18 16.15
CA SER A 261 -8.42 -1.18 16.31
C SER A 261 -7.85 -2.58 16.55
N SER A 262 -8.52 -3.36 17.41
CA SER A 262 -8.21 -4.79 17.62
C SER A 262 -8.43 -5.64 16.37
N GLU A 263 -9.13 -5.12 15.35
CA GLU A 263 -9.26 -5.75 14.03
C GLU A 263 -7.91 -6.12 13.40
N VAL A 264 -6.85 -5.35 13.68
CA VAL A 264 -5.50 -5.66 13.19
C VAL A 264 -5.03 -7.02 13.66
N GLY A 265 -5.52 -7.56 14.79
CA GLY A 265 -5.15 -8.88 15.28
C GLY A 265 -5.37 -10.01 14.27
N LYS A 266 -6.45 -9.93 13.46
CA LYS A 266 -6.76 -10.91 12.42
C LYS A 266 -5.97 -10.61 11.16
N VAL A 267 -5.05 -11.51 10.78
CA VAL A 267 -4.13 -11.32 9.64
C VAL A 267 -4.82 -11.10 8.28
N THR A 268 -6.07 -11.55 8.13
CA THR A 268 -6.84 -11.35 6.90
C THR A 268 -7.42 -9.95 6.78
N ASN A 269 -7.44 -9.17 7.86
CA ASN A 269 -7.98 -7.82 7.86
C ASN A 269 -6.94 -6.85 7.29
N ASN A 270 -7.10 -6.47 6.03
CA ASN A 270 -6.27 -5.49 5.35
C ASN A 270 -7.12 -4.26 4.98
N SER A 271 -7.25 -3.32 5.92
CA SER A 271 -8.01 -2.08 5.74
C SER A 271 -7.26 -0.93 6.41
N VAL A 272 -7.46 0.29 5.90
CA VAL A 272 -6.93 1.53 6.51
C VAL A 272 -7.28 1.64 8.00
N LYS A 273 -8.42 1.09 8.43
CA LYS A 273 -8.82 1.02 9.85
C LYS A 273 -7.79 0.34 10.76
N CYS A 274 -6.92 -0.51 10.22
CA CYS A 274 -5.85 -1.17 10.98
C CYS A 274 -4.78 -0.19 11.46
N VAL A 275 -4.59 0.94 10.75
CA VAL A 275 -3.52 1.92 11.02
C VAL A 275 -4.06 3.24 11.55
N LEU A 276 -5.37 3.45 11.57
CA LEU A 276 -5.95 4.69 12.06
C LEU A 276 -6.02 4.71 13.60
N PRO A 277 -5.76 5.86 14.22
CA PRO A 277 -5.92 6.03 15.66
C PRO A 277 -7.37 5.82 16.09
N ILE A 278 -7.56 5.12 17.20
CA ILE A 278 -8.87 5.02 17.87
C ILE A 278 -8.95 6.00 19.05
N SER A 279 -10.12 6.61 19.25
CA SER A 279 -10.41 7.35 20.48
C SER A 279 -10.61 6.37 21.62
N LYS A 280 -9.94 6.58 22.76
CA LYS A 280 -10.26 5.87 24.00
C LYS A 280 -11.59 6.39 24.54
N THR A 281 -12.70 6.01 23.93
CA THR A 281 -14.05 6.31 24.44
C THR A 281 -14.74 4.97 24.77
N SER A 282 -15.04 4.79 26.06
CA SER A 282 -15.84 3.75 26.73
C SER A 282 -15.49 2.27 26.48
N CYS A 283 -14.66 1.70 27.38
CA CYS A 283 -14.69 0.26 27.68
C CYS A 283 -15.88 -0.12 28.60
N THR A 284 -16.96 0.68 28.62
CA THR A 284 -18.04 0.59 29.62
C THR A 284 -19.43 0.45 29.01
N GLU A 285 -19.56 -0.02 27.77
CA GLU A 285 -20.87 -0.27 27.14
C GLU A 285 -21.05 -1.70 26.61
N ARG A 286 -20.31 -2.66 27.17
CA ARG A 286 -20.59 -4.09 26.98
C ARG A 286 -20.69 -4.83 28.31
N ALA A 287 -21.67 -4.45 29.13
CA ALA A 287 -22.25 -5.32 30.15
C ALA A 287 -23.52 -4.69 30.77
N THR A 288 -24.59 -4.51 30.01
CA THR A 288 -25.93 -4.36 30.61
C THR A 288 -27.00 -4.89 29.65
N SER A 289 -27.16 -6.20 29.67
CA SER A 289 -28.41 -6.86 29.28
C SER A 289 -28.66 -8.08 30.18
N LEU A 290 -28.71 -7.87 31.49
CA LEU A 290 -29.31 -8.81 32.43
C LEU A 290 -29.97 -8.01 33.56
N SER A 291 -31.28 -8.23 33.70
CA SER A 291 -32.17 -7.66 34.71
C SER A 291 -31.96 -8.27 36.12
N PRO A 292 -32.48 -7.65 37.19
CA PRO A 292 -31.90 -7.74 38.54
C PRO A 292 -32.52 -8.87 39.38
N SER A 293 -31.70 -9.48 40.23
CA SER A 293 -32.18 -10.21 41.42
C SER A 293 -31.28 -9.96 42.63
N SER A 294 -31.85 -9.23 43.58
CA SER A 294 -31.70 -9.21 45.04
C SER A 294 -30.38 -9.61 45.74
N SER A 295 -30.04 -8.68 46.65
CA SER A 295 -29.55 -8.83 48.03
C SER A 295 -28.09 -9.22 48.28
N GLY A 296 -27.35 -8.29 48.90
CA GLY A 296 -26.07 -8.57 49.56
C GLY A 296 -25.32 -7.28 49.93
N SER A 297 -25.70 -6.67 51.05
CA SER A 297 -25.00 -5.55 51.67
C SER A 297 -23.59 -5.94 52.13
N SER A 298 -22.54 -5.26 51.67
CA SER A 298 -21.33 -5.01 52.46
C SER A 298 -20.53 -3.83 51.91
N THR A 299 -19.95 -3.10 52.85
CA THR A 299 -19.32 -1.78 52.79
C THR A 299 -18.06 -1.72 51.94
N VAL A 300 -17.92 -0.66 51.16
CA VAL A 300 -16.75 -0.33 50.34
C VAL A 300 -15.79 0.54 51.18
N GLU A 301 -14.58 0.05 51.42
CA GLU A 301 -13.44 0.88 51.79
C GLU A 301 -12.66 1.26 50.52
N ASP A 302 -12.51 2.56 50.30
CA ASP A 302 -11.81 3.17 49.18
C ASP A 302 -10.29 2.89 49.24
N ALA A 303 -9.81 1.99 48.39
CA ALA A 303 -8.39 1.90 48.04
C ALA A 303 -8.12 2.76 46.81
N ALA A 304 -7.77 4.04 47.04
CA ALA A 304 -7.26 4.94 46.03
C ALA A 304 -5.91 4.42 45.48
N ALA A 305 -5.96 3.67 44.38
CA ALA A 305 -4.78 3.27 43.63
C ALA A 305 -4.11 4.52 43.03
N GLN A 306 -2.97 4.90 43.62
CA GLN A 306 -2.07 5.93 43.11
C GLN A 306 -1.63 5.56 41.69
N ARG A 307 -2.26 6.18 40.68
CA ARG A 307 -1.75 6.16 39.30
C ARG A 307 -0.53 7.06 39.26
N THR A 308 0.64 6.46 39.06
CA THR A 308 1.85 7.22 38.74
C THR A 308 1.61 8.02 37.46
N PRO A 309 1.96 9.31 37.41
CA PRO A 309 1.75 10.11 36.21
C PRO A 309 2.60 9.55 35.07
N ALA A 310 1.95 9.28 33.93
CA ALA A 310 2.65 8.83 32.74
C ALA A 310 3.73 9.85 32.33
N SER A 311 4.88 9.35 31.87
CA SER A 311 5.99 10.19 31.40
C SER A 311 5.51 11.27 30.40
N PRO A 312 6.09 12.49 30.39
CA PRO A 312 5.69 13.58 29.50
C PRO A 312 5.61 13.19 28.01
N VAL A 313 6.48 12.27 27.57
CA VAL A 313 6.50 11.73 26.20
C VAL A 313 5.22 10.92 25.90
N VAL A 314 4.75 10.13 26.87
CA VAL A 314 3.53 9.33 26.76
C VAL A 314 2.29 10.23 26.76
N GLN A 315 2.30 11.31 27.56
CA GLN A 315 1.22 12.30 27.59
C GLN A 315 1.11 13.09 26.28
N HIS A 316 2.23 13.47 25.67
CA HIS A 316 2.26 14.18 24.38
C HIS A 316 1.64 13.34 23.25
N ASN A 317 2.01 12.05 23.16
CA ASN A 317 1.47 11.14 22.14
C ASN A 317 -0.03 10.83 22.31
N GLN A 318 -0.57 10.88 23.53
CA GLN A 318 -2.00 10.63 23.78
C GLN A 318 -2.91 11.83 23.43
N ARG A 319 -2.38 13.06 23.42
CA ARG A 319 -3.20 14.28 23.22
C ARG A 319 -3.48 14.57 21.74
N TRP A 320 -2.59 14.16 20.83
CA TRP A 320 -2.70 14.42 19.39
C TRP A 320 -3.70 13.51 18.64
N THR A 321 -4.00 12.33 19.17
CA THR A 321 -4.69 11.28 18.39
C THR A 321 -6.19 11.51 18.23
N CYS A 322 -6.87 12.14 19.19
CA CYS A 322 -8.33 12.30 19.14
C CYS A 322 -8.80 13.39 18.16
N GLU A 323 -8.21 14.59 18.19
CA GLU A 323 -8.66 15.69 17.31
C GLU A 323 -8.34 15.42 15.83
N ALA A 324 -7.14 14.87 15.55
CA ALA A 324 -6.72 14.52 14.20
C ALA A 324 -7.56 13.36 13.61
N ALA A 325 -7.91 12.35 14.41
CA ALA A 325 -8.79 11.26 13.98
C ALA A 325 -10.20 11.75 13.62
N GLN A 326 -10.77 12.65 14.43
CA GLN A 326 -12.08 13.23 14.17
C GLN A 326 -12.09 14.16 12.95
N GLN A 327 -10.98 14.84 12.66
CA GLN A 327 -10.84 15.64 11.45
C GLN A 327 -10.72 14.76 10.19
N TYR A 328 -10.00 13.64 10.27
CA TYR A 328 -9.95 12.67 9.18
C TYR A 328 -11.32 12.08 8.88
N GLN A 329 -12.06 11.61 9.89
CA GLN A 329 -13.40 11.05 9.70
C GLN A 329 -14.35 12.05 9.02
N ARG A 330 -14.25 13.33 9.38
CA ARG A 330 -15.03 14.41 8.74
C ARG A 330 -14.61 14.65 7.28
N ARG A 331 -13.32 14.58 6.96
CA ARG A 331 -12.80 14.73 5.59
C ARG A 331 -13.08 13.52 4.71
N ALA A 332 -12.89 12.30 5.21
CA ALA A 332 -13.21 11.07 4.51
C ALA A 332 -14.70 11.02 4.13
N LYS A 333 -15.57 11.42 5.08
CA LYS A 333 -17.00 11.59 4.78
C LYS A 333 -17.24 12.62 3.68
N ARG A 334 -16.59 13.79 3.76
CA ARG A 334 -16.71 14.84 2.73
C ARG A 334 -16.20 14.40 1.36
N GLN A 335 -15.12 13.62 1.29
CA GLN A 335 -14.56 13.08 0.06
C GLN A 335 -15.55 12.08 -0.58
N GLN A 336 -16.12 11.21 0.24
CA GLN A 336 -17.16 10.26 -0.18
C GLN A 336 -18.41 10.98 -0.68
N ASP A 337 -18.82 12.06 -0.02
CA ASP A 337 -19.93 12.91 -0.45
C ASP A 337 -19.64 13.56 -1.82
N LEU A 338 -18.41 14.07 -2.03
CA LEU A 338 -17.96 14.65 -3.31
C LEU A 338 -17.85 13.61 -4.44
N GLU A 339 -17.41 12.39 -4.15
CA GLU A 339 -17.39 11.29 -5.13
C GLU A 339 -18.81 10.90 -5.55
N HIS A 340 -19.73 10.80 -4.60
CA HIS A 340 -21.15 10.57 -4.88
C HIS A 340 -21.74 11.68 -5.75
N GLU A 341 -21.38 12.94 -5.49
CA GLU A 341 -21.80 14.09 -6.28
C GLU A 341 -21.22 14.05 -7.70
N ASN A 342 -19.93 13.74 -7.86
CA ASN A 342 -19.28 13.59 -9.17
C ASN A 342 -19.88 12.45 -9.99
N ILE A 343 -20.13 11.28 -9.39
CA ILE A 343 -20.81 10.15 -10.06
C ILE A 343 -22.22 10.57 -10.52
N HIS A 344 -22.93 11.36 -9.71
CA HIS A 344 -24.24 11.87 -10.09
C HIS A 344 -24.17 12.85 -11.27
N LEU A 345 -23.18 13.74 -11.28
CA LEU A 345 -22.92 14.67 -12.38
C LEU A 345 -22.53 13.92 -13.67
N GLU A 346 -21.62 12.96 -13.62
CA GLU A 346 -21.23 12.14 -14.78
C GLU A 346 -22.41 11.38 -15.38
N ARG A 347 -23.29 10.80 -14.54
CA ARG A 347 -24.54 10.15 -14.99
C ARG A 347 -25.49 11.14 -15.66
N LYS A 348 -25.58 12.38 -15.15
CA LYS A 348 -26.42 13.42 -15.74
C LYS A 348 -25.89 13.86 -17.10
N TYR A 349 -24.57 14.05 -17.24
CA TYR A 349 -23.93 14.40 -18.50
C TYR A 349 -24.05 13.29 -19.55
N THR A 350 -23.80 12.03 -19.17
CA THR A 350 -23.94 10.88 -20.07
C THR A 350 -25.38 10.67 -20.54
N ASN A 351 -26.37 10.79 -19.63
CA ASN A 351 -27.78 10.73 -20.01
C ASN A 351 -28.18 11.88 -20.95
N GLY A 352 -27.68 13.10 -20.72
CA GLY A 352 -27.89 14.23 -21.62
C GLY A 352 -27.29 14.00 -23.02
N ALA A 353 -26.07 13.45 -23.09
CA ALA A 353 -25.43 13.11 -24.36
C ALA A 353 -26.18 12.01 -25.13
N ILE A 354 -26.68 10.99 -24.43
CA ILE A 354 -27.51 9.92 -25.02
C ILE A 354 -28.83 10.48 -25.57
N GLN A 355 -29.49 11.38 -24.83
CA GLN A 355 -30.72 12.05 -25.30
C GLN A 355 -30.47 12.89 -26.56
N ALA A 356 -29.37 13.65 -26.60
CA ALA A 356 -28.99 14.44 -27.77
C ALA A 356 -28.71 13.54 -28.99
N ALA A 357 -27.94 12.46 -28.82
CA ALA A 357 -27.62 11.52 -29.89
C ALA A 357 -28.89 10.83 -30.44
N ASN A 358 -29.82 10.43 -29.58
CA ASN A 358 -31.10 9.85 -29.98
C ASN A 358 -31.96 10.85 -30.77
N ALA A 359 -31.97 12.13 -30.38
CA ALA A 359 -32.68 13.17 -31.12
C ALA A 359 -32.06 13.40 -32.51
N THR A 360 -30.72 13.42 -32.62
CA THR A 360 -30.03 13.51 -33.91
C THR A 360 -30.32 12.31 -34.81
N LEU A 361 -30.33 11.10 -34.25
CA LEU A 361 -30.66 9.88 -35.00
C LEU A 361 -32.10 9.88 -35.49
N ALA A 362 -33.05 10.33 -34.67
CA ALA A 362 -34.45 10.48 -35.06
C ALA A 362 -34.62 11.49 -36.21
N ALA A 363 -33.94 12.64 -36.15
CA ALA A 363 -33.95 13.64 -37.22
C ALA A 363 -33.34 13.10 -38.52
N ALA A 364 -32.23 12.37 -38.43
CA ALA A 364 -31.59 11.75 -39.59
C ALA A 364 -32.48 10.67 -40.24
N ASN A 365 -33.18 9.86 -39.45
CA ASN A 365 -34.12 8.86 -39.95
C ASN A 365 -35.34 9.50 -40.62
N ALA A 366 -35.87 10.58 -40.05
CA ALA A 366 -36.94 11.35 -40.68
C ALA A 366 -36.48 11.92 -42.05
N ALA A 367 -35.29 12.52 -42.12
CA ALA A 367 -34.74 13.04 -43.36
C ALA A 367 -34.55 11.96 -44.44
N ARG A 368 -34.08 10.75 -44.06
CA ARG A 368 -33.98 9.61 -44.99
C ARG A 368 -35.35 9.18 -45.51
N SER A 369 -36.37 9.15 -44.65
CA SER A 369 -37.73 8.81 -45.05
C SER A 369 -38.28 9.83 -46.06
N PHE A 370 -38.08 11.13 -45.84
CA PHE A 370 -38.45 12.16 -46.81
C PHE A 370 -37.72 12.02 -48.14
N TYR A 371 -36.41 11.73 -48.12
CA TYR A 371 -35.63 11.52 -49.34
C TYR A 371 -36.11 10.29 -50.13
N ALA A 372 -36.42 9.18 -49.44
CA ALA A 372 -36.97 7.98 -50.05
C ALA A 372 -38.34 8.21 -50.72
N ILE A 373 -39.21 9.00 -50.08
CA ILE A 373 -40.49 9.42 -50.67
C ILE A 373 -40.25 10.27 -51.92
N GLY A 374 -39.28 11.20 -51.87
CA GLY A 374 -38.91 12.03 -53.02
C GLY A 374 -38.41 11.22 -54.23
N GLU A 375 -37.54 10.24 -53.99
CA GLU A 375 -37.04 9.32 -55.03
C GLU A 375 -38.16 8.49 -55.65
N GLU A 376 -39.12 8.01 -54.84
CA GLU A 376 -40.26 7.24 -55.34
C GLU A 376 -41.18 8.09 -56.24
N VAL A 377 -41.47 9.33 -55.83
CA VAL A 377 -42.24 10.27 -56.66
C VAL A 377 -41.51 10.60 -57.97
N LEU A 378 -40.18 10.76 -57.93
CA LEU A 378 -39.37 10.97 -59.14
C LEU A 378 -39.40 9.73 -60.05
N ARG A 379 -39.38 8.53 -59.48
CA ARG A 379 -39.48 7.26 -60.21
C ARG A 379 -40.82 7.14 -60.93
N GLU A 380 -41.92 7.41 -60.24
CA GLU A 380 -43.27 7.43 -60.83
C GLU A 380 -43.39 8.45 -61.96
N LYS A 381 -42.87 9.67 -61.77
CA LYS A 381 -42.86 10.70 -62.84
C LYS A 381 -42.07 10.26 -64.07
N ARG A 382 -40.91 9.61 -63.89
CA ARG A 382 -40.10 9.09 -65.01
C ARG A 382 -40.85 8.01 -65.79
N GLU A 383 -41.55 7.11 -65.10
CA GLU A 383 -42.39 6.09 -65.74
C GLU A 383 -43.58 6.71 -66.49
N LEU A 384 -44.22 7.73 -65.92
CA LEU A 384 -45.30 8.46 -66.60
C LEU A 384 -44.82 9.10 -67.91
N ILE A 385 -43.68 9.81 -67.86
CA ILE A 385 -43.05 10.42 -69.05
C ILE A 385 -42.73 9.35 -70.10
N ARG A 386 -42.22 8.19 -69.68
CA ARG A 386 -41.93 7.07 -70.56
C ARG A 386 -43.19 6.56 -71.25
N LEU A 387 -44.28 6.34 -70.50
CA LEU A 387 -45.55 5.87 -71.04
C LEU A 387 -46.18 6.88 -72.02
N GLU A 388 -46.14 8.18 -71.70
CA GLU A 388 -46.61 9.24 -72.60
C GLU A 388 -45.78 9.30 -73.88
N THR A 389 -44.45 9.16 -73.77
CA THR A 389 -43.55 9.11 -74.92
C THR A 389 -43.86 7.91 -75.82
N THR A 390 -44.05 6.72 -75.24
CA THR A 390 -44.44 5.52 -75.99
C THR A 390 -45.81 5.67 -76.64
N ARG A 391 -46.79 6.27 -75.94
CA ARG A 391 -48.11 6.56 -76.51
C ARG A 391 -48.01 7.50 -77.70
N ALA A 392 -47.23 8.59 -77.58
CA ALA A 392 -47.01 9.53 -78.68
C ALA A 392 -46.36 8.85 -79.89
N GLN A 393 -45.36 7.98 -79.67
CA GLN A 393 -44.73 7.19 -80.74
C GLN A 393 -45.72 6.27 -81.46
N LEU A 394 -46.55 5.53 -80.71
CA LEU A 394 -47.59 4.67 -81.29
C LEU A 394 -48.63 5.47 -82.07
N GLN A 395 -48.99 6.66 -81.59
CA GLN A 395 -49.95 7.55 -82.25
C GLN A 395 -49.38 8.12 -83.56
N ILE A 396 -48.09 8.48 -83.57
CA ILE A 396 -47.36 8.84 -84.79
C ILE A 396 -47.34 7.66 -85.77
N GLU A 397 -47.09 6.44 -85.31
CA GLU A 397 -47.05 5.25 -86.15
C GLU A 397 -48.43 4.91 -86.75
N LEU A 398 -49.51 5.07 -85.98
CA LEU A 398 -50.89 4.95 -86.47
C LEU A 398 -51.21 5.99 -87.56
N ILE A 399 -50.81 7.25 -87.35
CA ILE A 399 -50.98 8.33 -88.34
C ILE A 399 -50.19 8.02 -89.62
N LYS A 400 -48.95 7.55 -89.51
CA LYS A 400 -48.14 7.10 -90.66
C LYS A 400 -48.85 6.00 -91.47
N ARG A 401 -49.37 4.98 -90.78
CA ARG A 401 -50.16 3.89 -91.41
C ARG A 401 -51.42 4.40 -92.09
N GLN A 402 -52.12 5.38 -91.53
CA GLN A 402 -53.33 5.97 -92.14
C GLN A 402 -53.02 6.84 -93.36
N LEU A 403 -51.84 7.46 -93.41
CA LEU A 403 -51.40 8.31 -94.53
C LEU A 403 -50.75 7.53 -95.69
N GLY A 404 -50.66 6.19 -95.60
CA GLY A 404 -50.03 5.36 -96.63
C GLY A 404 -48.52 5.64 -96.80
N GLN A 405 -47.89 6.20 -95.77
CA GLN A 405 -46.45 6.46 -95.72
C GLN A 405 -45.83 5.37 -94.84
N ASP A 406 -45.31 4.32 -95.47
CA ASP A 406 -44.44 3.35 -94.79
C ASP A 406 -43.09 3.99 -94.42
#